data_AF-A0A9E0DAI3-F1
#
_entry.id   AF-A0A9E0DAI3-F1
#
_cell.length_a   1.000
_cell.length_b   1.000
_cell.length_c   1.000
_cell.angle_alpha   90.00
_cell.angle_beta   90.00
_cell.angle_gamma   90.00
#
_symmetry.space_group_name_H-M   'P 1'
#
loop_
_entity.id
_entity.type
_entity.pdbx_description
1 polymer ?
#
loop_
_entity_poly.entity_id
_entity_poly.type
_entity_poly.pdbx_seq_one_letter_code
_entity_poly.pdbx_strand_id
1 'polypeptide(L)'
;MGDETQADGYSFADVTELLDVAPGTLRRWTQRFADFLGAAAQQDDPLFSQADADLLGLVRGMLAEGQSYEQIAHRLSVLVTAQHAPEGDEAMTALATVNGAAMPPALNAVLHTIADGQHALANSQAASRELMGVVVQDNFNLKDENRKLRDRMLELERSLAEYQRREETRKERLENRLRALESTTAALQQQVAQLVQFARQGQKRRGWFW
;
A
#
# COMPACT_ATOMS: atom_id res chain seq x y z
N MET A 1 44.85 -3.33 -4.97
CA MET A 1 43.71 -2.57 -5.50
C MET A 1 43.18 -3.32 -6.70
N GLY A 2 42.17 -4.18 -6.51
CA GLY A 2 41.41 -4.76 -7.61
C GLY A 2 40.20 -3.86 -7.82
N ASP A 3 40.15 -3.18 -8.96
CA ASP A 3 38.97 -2.47 -9.43
C ASP A 3 38.11 -3.51 -10.15
N GLU A 4 37.25 -4.19 -9.40
CA GLU A 4 36.18 -5.03 -9.95
C GLU A 4 35.23 -4.09 -10.70
N THR A 5 35.44 -3.96 -12.01
CA THR A 5 34.46 -3.41 -12.94
C THR A 5 33.30 -4.40 -12.99
N GLN A 6 32.43 -4.29 -12.00
CA GLN A 6 31.26 -5.12 -11.84
C GLN A 6 30.33 -4.88 -13.02
N ALA A 7 30.32 -5.84 -13.94
CA ALA A 7 29.37 -5.94 -15.04
C ALA A 7 28.00 -6.34 -14.47
N ASP A 8 27.39 -5.48 -13.66
CA ASP A 8 26.01 -5.65 -13.20
C ASP A 8 25.09 -5.09 -14.29
N GLY A 9 24.78 -5.93 -15.26
CA GLY A 9 23.63 -5.70 -16.14
C GLY A 9 22.35 -5.84 -15.32
N TYR A 10 21.46 -4.87 -15.40
CA TYR A 10 20.14 -4.94 -14.78
C TYR A 10 19.29 -5.96 -15.52
N SER A 11 18.67 -6.88 -14.78
CA SER A 11 17.70 -7.78 -15.38
C SER A 11 16.43 -7.03 -15.75
N PHE A 12 15.62 -7.62 -16.63
CA PHE A 12 14.30 -7.08 -16.97
C PHE A 12 13.44 -6.76 -15.73
N ALA A 13 13.49 -7.61 -14.70
CA ALA A 13 12.75 -7.41 -13.45
C ALA A 13 13.27 -6.18 -12.69
N ASP A 14 14.60 -6.05 -12.60
CA ASP A 14 15.22 -4.91 -11.90
C ASP A 14 14.87 -3.59 -12.58
N VAL A 15 14.84 -3.55 -13.92
CA VAL A 15 14.47 -2.35 -14.67
C VAL A 15 12.97 -2.04 -14.53
N THR A 16 12.08 -3.05 -14.45
CA THR A 16 10.66 -2.79 -14.16
C THR A 16 10.42 -2.20 -12.79
N GLU A 17 11.17 -2.67 -11.78
CA GLU A 17 11.08 -2.17 -10.41
C GLU A 17 11.70 -0.76 -10.31
N LEU A 18 12.88 -0.56 -10.88
CA LEU A 18 13.59 0.71 -10.90
C LEU A 18 12.78 1.82 -11.58
N LEU A 19 12.12 1.50 -12.70
CA LEU A 19 11.31 2.45 -13.45
C LEU A 19 9.86 2.49 -12.99
N ASP A 20 9.42 1.65 -12.04
CA ASP A 20 8.04 1.55 -11.56
C ASP A 20 7.03 1.51 -12.74
N VAL A 21 7.29 0.61 -13.69
CA VAL A 21 6.51 0.46 -14.92
C VAL A 21 6.06 -1.00 -15.10
N ALA A 22 4.81 -1.18 -15.55
CA ALA A 22 4.28 -2.50 -15.81
C ALA A 22 5.14 -3.28 -16.83
N PRO A 23 5.35 -4.60 -16.64
CA PRO A 23 6.20 -5.43 -17.53
C PRO A 23 5.81 -5.34 -19.02
N GLY A 24 4.52 -5.25 -19.33
CA GLY A 24 4.04 -5.11 -20.72
C GLY A 24 4.41 -3.77 -21.36
N THR A 25 4.53 -2.72 -20.57
CA THR A 25 4.93 -1.38 -21.04
C THR A 25 6.43 -1.34 -21.30
N LEU A 26 7.24 -1.94 -20.41
CA LEU A 26 8.68 -2.05 -20.63
C LEU A 26 9.00 -2.90 -21.88
N ARG A 27 8.28 -4.02 -22.11
CA ARG A 27 8.42 -4.82 -23.35
C ARG A 27 8.10 -4.01 -24.61
N ARG A 28 7.09 -3.15 -24.55
CA ARG A 28 6.73 -2.28 -25.69
C ARG A 28 7.79 -1.22 -25.95
N TRP A 29 8.36 -0.64 -24.90
CA TRP A 29 9.41 0.37 -25.04
C TRP A 29 10.71 -0.23 -25.57
N THR A 30 11.11 -1.39 -25.05
CA THR A 30 12.30 -2.11 -25.50
C THR A 30 12.20 -2.54 -26.96
N GLN A 31 11.02 -2.96 -27.43
CA GLN A 31 10.79 -3.22 -28.87
C GLN A 31 10.82 -1.95 -29.72
N ARG A 32 10.27 -0.84 -29.23
CA ARG A 32 10.10 0.38 -30.03
C ARG A 32 11.34 1.27 -30.08
N PHE A 33 12.15 1.22 -29.03
CA PHE A 33 13.39 1.97 -28.91
C PHE A 33 14.62 1.06 -29.00
N ALA A 34 14.45 -0.15 -29.57
CA ALA A 34 15.52 -1.14 -29.74
C ALA A 34 16.76 -0.54 -30.41
N ASP A 35 16.56 0.32 -31.41
CA ASP A 35 17.63 0.99 -32.17
C ASP A 35 18.53 1.90 -31.30
N PHE A 36 18.07 2.28 -30.11
CA PHE A 36 18.80 3.13 -29.16
C PHE A 36 19.32 2.38 -27.93
N LEU A 37 18.95 1.10 -27.78
CA LEU A 37 19.38 0.25 -26.67
C LEU A 37 20.59 -0.59 -27.07
N GLY A 38 21.38 -1.00 -26.08
CA GLY A 38 22.49 -1.92 -26.25
C GLY A 38 22.07 -3.28 -26.81
N ALA A 39 22.97 -3.94 -27.55
CA ALA A 39 22.71 -5.23 -28.19
C ALA A 39 22.32 -6.36 -27.20
N ALA A 40 22.72 -6.25 -25.92
CA ALA A 40 22.36 -7.18 -24.86
C ALA A 40 20.89 -7.03 -24.40
N ALA A 41 20.30 -5.85 -24.56
CA ALA A 41 18.91 -5.55 -24.20
C ALA A 41 17.90 -6.03 -25.26
N GLN A 42 18.36 -6.50 -26.41
CA GLN A 42 17.54 -6.98 -27.52
C GLN A 42 17.38 -8.52 -27.55
N GLN A 43 18.02 -9.23 -26.62
CA GLN A 43 17.97 -10.69 -26.53
C GLN A 43 16.69 -11.18 -25.83
N ASP A 44 16.39 -12.49 -25.97
CA ASP A 44 15.23 -13.14 -25.32
C ASP A 44 15.26 -13.04 -23.79
N ASP A 45 16.47 -12.91 -23.21
CA ASP A 45 16.69 -12.56 -21.81
C ASP A 45 17.47 -11.23 -21.75
N PRO A 46 16.77 -10.08 -21.72
CA PRO A 46 17.40 -8.79 -21.93
C PRO A 46 18.15 -8.35 -20.67
N LEU A 47 19.46 -8.12 -20.83
CA LEU A 47 20.32 -7.51 -19.84
C LEU A 47 20.53 -6.05 -20.21
N PHE A 48 20.07 -5.15 -19.34
CA PHE A 48 20.15 -3.71 -19.55
C PHE A 48 21.41 -3.16 -18.91
N SER A 49 22.18 -2.40 -19.66
CA SER A 49 23.24 -1.58 -19.06
C SER A 49 22.64 -0.42 -18.28
N GLN A 50 23.43 0.22 -17.43
CA GLN A 50 23.03 1.46 -16.76
C GLN A 50 22.57 2.53 -17.77
N ALA A 51 23.25 2.63 -18.92
CA ALA A 51 22.89 3.57 -19.98
C ALA A 51 21.52 3.26 -20.60
N ASP A 52 21.16 1.98 -20.72
CA ASP A 52 19.84 1.56 -21.21
C ASP A 52 18.73 1.91 -20.21
N ALA A 53 18.99 1.70 -18.92
CA ALA A 53 18.05 2.06 -17.85
C ALA A 53 17.82 3.57 -17.79
N ASP A 54 18.87 4.37 -17.92
CA ASP A 54 18.78 5.84 -17.95
C ASP A 54 18.01 6.34 -19.17
N LEU A 55 18.23 5.73 -20.35
CA LEU A 55 17.49 6.05 -21.57
C LEU A 55 15.99 5.73 -21.42
N LEU A 56 15.65 4.57 -20.87
CA LEU A 56 14.26 4.18 -20.62
C LEU A 56 13.60 5.07 -19.55
N GLY A 57 14.36 5.57 -18.58
CA GLY A 57 13.93 6.60 -17.62
C GLY A 57 13.60 7.94 -18.30
N LEU A 58 14.44 8.36 -19.26
CA LEU A 58 14.18 9.57 -20.06
C LEU A 58 12.94 9.43 -20.95
N VAL A 59 12.75 8.25 -21.57
CA VAL A 59 11.54 7.90 -22.32
C VAL A 59 10.30 7.99 -21.42
N ARG A 60 10.35 7.46 -20.20
CA ARG A 60 9.26 7.56 -19.22
C ARG A 60 8.90 9.00 -18.92
N GLY A 61 9.90 9.86 -18.68
CA GLY A 61 9.69 11.28 -18.42
C GLY A 61 8.99 12.00 -19.58
N MET A 62 9.46 11.80 -20.81
CA MET A 62 8.85 12.43 -21.98
C MET A 62 7.44 11.91 -22.30
N LEU A 63 7.15 10.64 -22.02
CA LEU A 63 5.79 10.10 -22.13
C LEU A 63 4.85 10.72 -21.08
N ALA A 64 5.33 10.98 -19.87
CA ALA A 64 4.55 11.66 -18.83
C ALA A 64 4.25 13.13 -19.20
N GLU A 65 5.13 13.78 -19.97
CA GLU A 65 4.91 15.11 -20.57
C GLU A 65 3.91 15.11 -21.74
N GLY A 66 3.38 13.95 -22.13
CA GLY A 66 2.42 13.80 -23.22
C GLY A 66 3.04 13.77 -24.62
N GLN A 67 4.36 13.59 -24.72
CA GLN A 67 5.03 13.48 -26.02
C GLN A 67 4.66 12.16 -26.70
N SER A 68 4.50 12.21 -28.02
CA SER A 68 4.26 11.01 -28.81
C SER A 68 5.55 10.20 -28.94
N TYR A 69 5.43 8.89 -29.13
CA TYR A 69 6.58 8.02 -29.32
C TYR A 69 7.47 8.42 -30.52
N GLU A 70 6.91 9.06 -31.55
CA GLU A 70 7.68 9.56 -32.71
C GLU A 70 8.51 10.79 -32.36
N GLN A 71 7.95 11.70 -31.55
CA GLN A 71 8.67 12.87 -31.03
C GLN A 71 9.83 12.44 -30.14
N ILE A 72 9.60 11.41 -29.32
CA ILE A 72 10.62 10.81 -28.46
C ILE A 72 11.73 10.16 -29.29
N ALA A 73 11.39 9.34 -30.29
CA ALA A 73 12.38 8.70 -31.16
C ALA A 73 13.21 9.75 -31.93
N HIS A 74 12.58 10.82 -32.42
CA HIS A 74 13.29 11.90 -33.08
C HIS A 74 14.27 12.60 -32.13
N ARG A 75 13.85 12.92 -30.90
CA ARG A 75 14.70 13.56 -29.89
C ARG A 75 15.86 12.66 -29.45
N LEU A 76 15.61 11.36 -29.27
CA LEU A 76 16.66 10.38 -29.00
C LEU A 76 17.66 10.28 -30.16
N SER A 77 17.19 10.29 -31.41
CA SER A 77 18.07 10.26 -32.58
C SER A 77 19.00 11.48 -32.63
N VAL A 78 18.51 12.67 -32.29
CA VAL A 78 19.32 13.89 -32.21
C VAL A 78 20.37 13.78 -31.09
N LEU A 79 20.00 13.24 -29.92
CA LEU A 79 20.92 13.05 -28.80
C LEU A 79 22.03 12.04 -29.13
N VAL A 80 21.67 10.91 -29.75
CA VAL A 80 22.64 9.87 -30.14
C VAL A 80 23.55 10.37 -31.26
N THR A 81 23.03 11.12 -32.23
CA THR A 81 23.84 11.71 -33.32
C THR A 81 24.78 12.79 -32.79
N ALA A 82 24.36 13.57 -31.78
CA ALA A 82 25.22 14.54 -31.11
C ALA A 82 26.32 13.89 -30.27
N GLN A 83 26.06 12.71 -29.69
CA GLN A 83 27.06 11.91 -28.95
C GLN A 83 28.01 11.13 -29.87
N HIS A 84 27.59 10.79 -31.09
CA HIS A 84 28.40 10.10 -32.11
C HIS A 84 29.07 11.05 -33.11
N ALA A 85 29.06 12.37 -32.87
CA ALA A 85 29.88 13.28 -33.65
C ALA A 85 31.35 12.84 -33.51
N PRO A 86 32.06 12.57 -34.62
CA PRO A 86 33.40 12.00 -34.55
C PRO A 86 34.32 13.01 -33.84
N GLU A 87 34.94 12.57 -32.74
CA GLU A 87 36.12 13.21 -32.15
C GLU A 87 37.35 13.02 -33.08
N GLY A 88 37.21 13.38 -34.35
CA GLY A 88 38.28 13.46 -35.33
C GLY A 88 38.61 14.93 -35.60
N ASP A 89 39.89 15.21 -35.78
CA ASP A 89 40.58 16.52 -35.98
C ASP A 89 39.88 17.59 -36.85
N GLU A 90 38.80 17.27 -37.56
CA GLU A 90 37.98 18.21 -38.33
C GLU A 90 37.07 19.08 -37.44
N ALA A 91 36.70 18.61 -36.24
CA ALA A 91 35.94 19.41 -35.28
C ALA A 91 36.75 20.60 -34.72
N MET A 92 38.08 20.46 -34.61
CA MET A 92 38.95 21.52 -34.09
C MET A 92 39.23 22.61 -35.14
N THR A 93 39.19 22.29 -36.44
CA THR A 93 39.26 23.28 -37.52
C THR A 93 37.93 24.03 -37.72
N ALA A 94 36.79 23.39 -37.42
CA ALA A 94 35.48 24.05 -37.39
C ALA A 94 35.26 24.90 -36.12
N LEU A 95 35.86 24.55 -34.98
CA LEU A 95 35.84 25.37 -33.77
C LEU A 95 36.78 26.59 -33.86
N ALA A 96 37.90 26.47 -34.57
CA ALA A 96 38.86 27.58 -34.73
C ALA A 96 38.33 28.73 -35.63
N THR A 97 37.41 28.46 -36.56
CA THR A 97 36.67 29.50 -37.30
C THR A 97 35.51 30.09 -36.50
N VAL A 98 35.08 29.44 -35.42
CA VAL A 98 34.08 29.94 -34.46
C VAL A 98 34.73 30.72 -33.30
N ASN A 99 36.05 30.91 -33.29
CA ASN A 99 36.74 31.72 -32.26
C ASN A 99 36.48 33.24 -32.37
N GLY A 100 35.43 33.64 -33.10
CA GLY A 100 34.88 35.00 -33.14
C GLY A 100 33.34 35.06 -33.17
N ALA A 101 32.63 33.93 -33.05
CA ALA A 101 31.17 33.90 -33.13
C ALA A 101 30.57 33.33 -31.84
N ALA A 102 29.65 34.10 -31.26
CA ALA A 102 28.91 33.77 -30.05
C ALA A 102 28.42 32.31 -30.02
N MET A 103 28.47 31.70 -28.82
CA MET A 103 27.89 30.40 -28.53
C MET A 103 26.51 30.23 -29.20
N PRO A 104 26.23 29.11 -29.89
CA PRO A 104 24.95 28.89 -30.55
C PRO A 104 23.81 29.02 -29.53
N PRO A 105 22.77 29.85 -29.77
CA PRO A 105 21.70 30.10 -28.82
C PRO A 105 20.93 28.82 -28.44
N ALA A 106 20.92 27.81 -29.31
CA ALA A 106 20.32 26.51 -29.05
C ALA A 106 21.01 25.72 -27.93
N LEU A 107 22.34 25.81 -27.80
CA LEU A 107 23.08 25.08 -26.75
C LEU A 107 22.83 25.71 -25.37
N ASN A 108 22.78 27.05 -25.32
CA ASN A 108 22.43 27.78 -24.10
C ASN A 108 20.98 27.48 -23.67
N ALA A 109 20.07 27.34 -24.65
CA ALA A 109 18.70 26.90 -24.39
C ALA A 109 18.64 25.45 -23.85
N VAL A 110 19.48 24.52 -24.31
CA VAL A 110 19.49 23.16 -23.72
C VAL A 110 20.06 23.17 -22.30
N LEU A 111 21.12 23.94 -22.04
CA LEU A 111 21.72 24.05 -20.71
C LEU A 111 20.78 24.68 -19.69
N HIS A 112 20.03 25.73 -20.05
CA HIS A 112 19.03 26.29 -19.11
C HIS A 112 17.89 25.30 -18.86
N THR A 113 17.41 24.56 -19.88
CA THR A 113 16.33 23.59 -19.68
C THR A 113 16.78 22.40 -18.84
N ILE A 114 18.04 21.94 -18.99
CA ILE A 114 18.61 20.92 -18.12
C ILE A 114 18.78 21.47 -16.70
N ALA A 115 19.28 22.69 -16.54
CA ALA A 115 19.40 23.33 -15.23
C ALA A 115 18.04 23.50 -14.55
N ASP A 116 17.03 23.97 -15.27
CA ASP A 116 15.65 24.11 -14.80
C ASP A 116 15.04 22.74 -14.45
N GLY A 117 15.32 21.70 -15.23
CA GLY A 117 14.93 20.31 -14.95
C GLY A 117 15.59 19.77 -13.68
N GLN A 118 16.87 20.05 -13.46
CA GLN A 118 17.59 19.67 -12.23
C GLN A 118 17.08 20.43 -11.01
N HIS A 119 16.76 21.73 -11.16
CA HIS A 119 16.11 22.50 -10.10
C HIS A 119 14.71 21.97 -9.78
N ALA A 120 13.91 21.63 -10.80
CA ALA A 120 12.60 21.02 -10.61
C ALA A 120 12.68 19.64 -9.95
N LEU A 121 13.65 18.81 -10.33
CA LEU A 121 13.89 17.50 -9.73
C LEU A 121 14.34 17.61 -8.27
N ALA A 122 15.26 18.53 -7.97
CA ALA A 122 15.69 18.80 -6.60
C ALA A 122 14.51 19.29 -5.72
N ASN A 123 13.68 20.18 -6.25
CA ASN A 123 12.48 20.66 -5.56
C ASN A 123 11.45 19.52 -5.34
N SER A 124 11.29 18.63 -6.33
CA SER A 124 10.42 17.46 -6.21
C SER A 124 10.92 16.45 -5.18
N GLN A 125 12.24 16.21 -5.12
CA GLN A 125 12.83 15.34 -4.11
C GLN A 125 12.73 15.93 -2.70
N ALA A 126 12.91 17.25 -2.56
CA ALA A 126 12.73 17.94 -1.28
C ALA A 126 11.28 17.83 -0.79
N ALA A 127 10.30 18.10 -1.66
CA ALA A 127 8.88 17.94 -1.35
C ALA A 127 8.52 16.49 -1.01
N SER A 128 9.07 15.51 -1.74
CA SER A 128 8.83 14.09 -1.48
C SER A 128 9.37 13.65 -0.11
N ARG A 129 10.54 14.16 0.30
CA ARG A 129 11.10 13.89 1.63
C ARG A 129 10.27 14.51 2.75
N GLU A 130 9.75 15.73 2.54
CA GLU A 130 8.85 16.38 3.49
C GLU A 130 7.55 15.60 3.66
N LEU A 131 6.90 15.21 2.54
CA LEU A 131 5.70 14.38 2.57
C LEU A 131 5.97 13.03 3.21
N MET A 132 7.11 12.40 2.94
CA MET A 132 7.50 11.14 3.59
C MET A 132 7.64 11.32 5.10
N GLY A 133 8.20 12.45 5.57
CA GLY A 133 8.26 12.79 6.98
C GLY A 133 6.87 12.88 7.63
N VAL A 134 5.95 13.61 6.99
CA VAL A 134 4.55 13.75 7.47
C VAL A 134 3.85 12.39 7.47
N VAL A 135 3.93 11.61 6.39
CA VAL A 135 3.28 10.29 6.29
C VAL A 135 3.84 9.31 7.32
N VAL A 136 5.16 9.31 7.55
CA VAL A 136 5.79 8.45 8.57
C VAL A 136 5.31 8.88 9.96
N GLN A 137 5.28 10.17 10.25
CA GLN A 137 4.76 10.71 11.50
C GLN A 137 3.29 10.32 11.72
N ASP A 138 2.45 10.51 10.72
CA ASP A 138 1.03 10.14 10.76
C ASP A 138 0.88 8.63 10.95
N ASN A 139 1.72 7.81 10.31
CA ASN A 139 1.70 6.36 10.50
C ASN A 139 2.03 5.96 11.93
N PHE A 140 3.01 6.60 12.56
CA PHE A 140 3.33 6.38 13.97
C PHE A 140 2.18 6.82 14.88
N ASN A 141 1.60 8.00 14.63
CA ASN A 141 0.45 8.48 15.40
C ASN A 141 -0.75 7.51 15.29
N LEU A 142 -1.06 7.06 14.08
CA LEU A 142 -2.13 6.09 13.83
C LEU A 142 -1.85 4.73 14.48
N LYS A 143 -0.59 4.29 14.53
CA LYS A 143 -0.22 3.05 15.24
C LYS A 143 -0.46 3.20 16.74
N ASP A 144 -0.12 4.34 17.32
CA ASP A 144 -0.36 4.61 18.75
C ASP A 144 -1.85 4.70 19.07
N GLU A 145 -2.65 5.33 18.22
CA GLU A 145 -4.11 5.36 18.36
C GLU A 145 -4.73 3.96 18.20
N ASN A 146 -4.28 3.18 17.21
CA ASN A 146 -4.73 1.80 17.05
C ASN A 146 -4.40 0.94 18.27
N ARG A 147 -3.22 1.12 18.88
CA ARG A 147 -2.87 0.44 20.13
C ARG A 147 -3.83 0.82 21.25
N LYS A 148 -4.09 2.13 21.44
CA LYS A 148 -5.05 2.62 22.44
C LYS A 148 -6.47 2.07 22.21
N LEU A 149 -6.90 1.96 20.94
CA LEU A 149 -8.20 1.40 20.59
C LEU A 149 -8.29 -0.09 20.93
N ARG A 150 -7.25 -0.87 20.63
CA ARG A 150 -7.18 -2.29 21.01
C ARG A 150 -7.26 -2.46 22.52
N ASP A 151 -6.54 -1.66 23.29
CA ASP A 151 -6.57 -1.70 24.75
C ASP A 151 -7.98 -1.41 25.30
N ARG A 152 -8.66 -0.38 24.76
CA ARG A 152 -10.05 -0.05 25.14
C ARG A 152 -11.04 -1.15 24.75
N MET A 153 -10.86 -1.77 23.59
CA MET A 153 -11.70 -2.85 23.12
C MET A 153 -11.58 -4.07 24.04
N LEU A 154 -10.36 -4.44 24.42
CA LEU A 154 -10.12 -5.54 25.37
C LEU A 154 -10.75 -5.25 26.73
N GLU A 155 -10.66 -4.01 27.22
CA GLU A 155 -11.31 -3.62 28.47
C GLU A 155 -12.84 -3.69 28.37
N LEU A 156 -13.41 -3.27 27.24
CA LEU A 156 -14.84 -3.37 26.99
C LEU A 156 -15.29 -4.83 26.91
N GLU A 157 -14.58 -5.69 26.20
CA GLU A 157 -14.84 -7.13 26.12
C GLU A 157 -14.83 -7.77 27.50
N ARG A 158 -13.83 -7.41 28.33
CA ARG A 158 -13.77 -7.84 29.73
C ARG A 158 -14.98 -7.36 30.52
N SER A 159 -15.35 -6.09 30.39
CA SER A 159 -16.50 -5.52 31.10
C SER A 159 -17.82 -6.19 30.72
N LEU A 160 -17.98 -6.56 29.44
CA LEU A 160 -19.14 -7.28 28.93
C LEU A 160 -19.20 -8.71 29.46
N ALA A 161 -18.06 -9.42 29.49
CA ALA A 161 -17.99 -10.76 30.06
C ALA A 161 -18.31 -10.74 31.57
N GLU A 162 -17.80 -9.76 32.30
CA GLU A 162 -18.13 -9.56 33.71
C GLU A 162 -19.62 -9.24 33.93
N TYR A 163 -20.20 -8.41 33.06
CA TYR A 163 -21.63 -8.09 33.11
C TYR A 163 -22.50 -9.32 32.86
N GLN A 164 -22.20 -10.10 31.81
CA GLN A 164 -22.91 -11.35 31.51
C GLN A 164 -22.84 -12.34 32.67
N ARG A 165 -21.67 -12.52 33.28
CA ARG A 165 -21.52 -13.41 34.44
C ARG A 165 -22.35 -12.95 35.65
N ARG A 166 -22.40 -11.64 35.91
CA ARG A 166 -23.22 -11.07 36.99
C ARG A 166 -24.71 -11.23 36.70
N GLU A 167 -25.11 -11.07 35.45
CA GLU A 167 -26.48 -11.27 34.99
C GLU A 167 -26.91 -12.72 35.17
N GLU A 168 -26.10 -13.69 34.74
CA GLU A 168 -26.36 -15.12 34.91
C GLU A 168 -26.50 -15.48 36.39
N THR A 169 -25.57 -15.01 37.24
CA THR A 169 -25.66 -15.21 38.70
C THR A 169 -26.92 -14.58 39.31
N ARG A 170 -27.39 -13.45 38.76
CA ARG A 170 -28.63 -12.80 39.21
C ARG A 170 -29.85 -13.59 38.75
N LYS A 171 -29.84 -14.08 37.51
CA LYS A 171 -30.88 -14.91 36.92
C LYS A 171 -31.05 -16.22 37.68
N GLU A 172 -29.96 -16.95 37.94
CA GLU A 172 -29.97 -18.17 38.75
C GLU A 172 -30.58 -17.94 40.14
N ARG A 173 -30.21 -16.83 40.80
CA ARG A 173 -30.78 -16.45 42.10
C ARG A 173 -32.28 -16.20 42.03
N LEU A 174 -32.77 -15.58 40.97
CA LEU A 174 -34.20 -15.35 40.78
C LEU A 174 -34.94 -16.65 40.45
N GLU A 175 -34.39 -17.49 39.57
CA GLU A 175 -34.95 -18.80 39.23
C GLU A 175 -35.05 -19.71 40.46
N ASN A 176 -34.01 -19.75 41.30
CA ASN A 176 -34.04 -20.53 42.53
C ASN A 176 -35.10 -20.04 43.51
N ARG A 177 -35.31 -18.71 43.60
CA ARG A 177 -36.39 -18.13 44.42
C ARG A 177 -37.77 -18.47 43.85
N LEU A 178 -37.94 -18.44 42.52
CA LEU A 178 -39.18 -18.83 41.87
C LEU A 178 -39.49 -20.30 42.10
N ARG A 179 -38.53 -21.20 41.90
CA ARG A 179 -38.69 -22.63 42.20
C ARG A 179 -39.06 -22.88 43.66
N ALA A 180 -38.46 -22.15 44.60
CA ALA A 180 -38.82 -22.24 46.01
C ALA A 180 -40.28 -21.82 46.23
N LEU A 181 -40.74 -20.72 45.62
CA LEU A 181 -42.15 -20.28 45.70
C LEU A 181 -43.11 -21.26 45.02
N GLU A 182 -42.73 -21.86 43.89
CA GLU A 182 -43.51 -22.91 43.23
C GLU A 182 -43.63 -24.15 44.14
N SER A 183 -42.56 -24.53 44.83
CA SER A 183 -42.59 -25.65 45.78
C SER A 183 -43.51 -25.38 46.97
N THR A 184 -43.53 -24.17 47.51
CA THR A 184 -44.42 -23.82 48.63
C THR A 184 -45.87 -23.73 48.19
N THR A 185 -46.16 -23.18 47.01
CA THR A 185 -47.52 -23.15 46.47
C THR A 185 -48.04 -24.56 46.18
N ALA A 186 -47.23 -25.45 45.63
CA ALA A 186 -47.58 -26.85 45.44
C ALA A 186 -47.87 -27.58 46.77
N ALA A 187 -47.06 -27.35 47.81
CA ALA A 187 -47.29 -27.92 49.14
C ALA A 187 -48.61 -27.43 49.76
N LEU A 188 -48.91 -26.13 49.63
CA LEU A 188 -50.18 -25.56 50.09
C LEU A 188 -51.37 -26.16 49.34
N GLN A 189 -51.26 -26.34 48.02
CA GLN A 189 -52.31 -26.99 47.23
C GLN A 189 -52.57 -28.43 47.68
N GLN A 190 -51.51 -29.20 47.99
CA GLN A 190 -51.65 -30.55 48.52
C GLN A 190 -52.32 -30.57 49.90
N GLN A 191 -51.96 -29.65 50.80
CA GLN A 191 -52.60 -29.53 52.11
C GLN A 191 -54.09 -29.21 51.98
N VAL A 192 -54.45 -28.26 51.11
CA VAL A 192 -55.86 -27.91 50.84
C VAL A 192 -56.61 -29.12 50.27
N ALA A 193 -56.02 -29.85 49.32
CA ALA A 193 -56.63 -31.04 48.75
C ALA A 193 -56.88 -32.13 49.81
N GLN A 194 -55.93 -32.36 50.72
CA GLN A 194 -56.09 -33.29 51.84
C GLN A 194 -57.23 -32.87 52.78
N LEU A 195 -57.29 -31.59 53.17
CA LEU A 195 -58.37 -31.07 54.02
C LEU A 195 -59.75 -31.25 53.37
N VAL A 196 -59.87 -30.98 52.08
CA VAL A 196 -61.12 -31.19 51.33
C VAL A 196 -61.52 -32.67 51.30
N GLN A 197 -60.55 -33.58 51.15
CA GLN A 197 -60.81 -35.02 51.21
C GLN A 197 -61.30 -35.48 52.59
N PHE A 198 -60.67 -35.03 53.67
CA PHE A 198 -61.12 -35.34 55.04
C PHE A 198 -62.53 -34.82 55.32
N ALA A 199 -62.82 -33.58 54.93
CA ALA A 199 -64.17 -33.00 55.09
C ALA A 199 -65.24 -33.84 54.37
N ARG A 200 -64.96 -34.27 53.12
CA ARG A 200 -65.87 -35.13 52.35
C ARG A 200 -66.09 -36.51 52.99
N GLN A 201 -65.05 -37.12 53.57
CA GLN A 201 -65.18 -38.43 54.24
C GLN A 201 -65.96 -38.33 55.56
N GLY A 202 -65.74 -37.28 56.36
CA GLY A 202 -66.49 -37.04 57.60
C GLY A 202 -67.98 -36.83 57.36
N GLN A 203 -68.34 -36.16 56.26
CA GLN A 203 -69.73 -35.93 55.88
C GLN A 203 -70.43 -37.23 55.43
N LYS A 204 -69.74 -38.12 54.70
CA LYS A 204 -70.27 -39.45 54.33
C LYS A 204 -70.53 -40.35 55.54
N ARG A 205 -69.67 -40.32 56.57
CA ARG A 205 -69.84 -41.13 57.79
C ARG A 205 -71.01 -40.69 58.66
N ARG A 206 -71.37 -39.40 58.68
CA ARG A 206 -72.53 -38.90 59.44
C ARG A 206 -73.88 -39.18 58.76
N GLY A 207 -73.90 -39.50 57.46
CA GLY A 207 -75.11 -39.83 56.72
C GLY A 207 -75.55 -41.31 56.77
N TRP A 208 -74.79 -42.19 57.43
CA TRP A 208 -75.10 -43.63 57.54
C TRP A 208 -75.71 -44.03 58.89
N PHE A 209 -75.80 -43.08 59.84
CA PHE A 209 -76.46 -43.25 61.12
C PHE A 209 -77.78 -42.46 61.13
N TRP A 210 -78.69 -42.83 60.24
CA TRP A 210 -80.13 -42.56 60.32
C TRP A 210 -80.86 -43.51 59.37
#